data_AF-A0A7V9T941-F1
#
_entry.id   AF-A0A7V9T941-F1
#
_cell.length_a   1.000
_cell.length_b   1.000
_cell.length_c   1.000
_cell.angle_alpha   90.00
_cell.angle_beta   90.00
_cell.angle_gamma   90.00
#
_symmetry.space_group_name_H-M   'P 1'
#
loop_
_entity.id
_entity.type
_entity.pdbx_description
1 polymer ?
#
loop_
_entity_poly.entity_id
_entity_poly.type
_entity_poly.pdbx_seq_one_letter_code
_entity_poly.pdbx_strand_id
1 'polypeptide(L)'
;MQAAAVRRVRVACATAVLAGAAVSAAPAQARPAPGSLAAPIVVVTTLTDDRIVEASALVSGSATDGRACVANDKGNAPLVYCVDLETGQTYGTVRMDGVEVVDSEAMAAAGDGKVWLGDIGDNDEVRETVNLMRAPYPDAGASSVRPRVVPLRYPDGPHDAETLLVNRSTGVRWIVTKEDTAGVYRVPADAG
;
A
#
# COMPACT_ATOMS: atom_id res chain seq x y z
N MET A 1 -19.03 -16.16 -3.52
CA MET A 1 -17.57 -16.18 -3.81
C MET A 1 -16.88 -16.45 -2.48
N GLN A 2 -15.99 -17.44 -2.37
CA GLN A 2 -15.32 -17.74 -1.09
C GLN A 2 -14.13 -16.80 -0.88
N ALA A 3 -13.96 -16.30 0.35
CA ALA A 3 -12.84 -15.45 0.73
C ALA A 3 -11.58 -16.29 0.99
N ALA A 4 -10.43 -15.83 0.53
CA ALA A 4 -9.15 -16.52 0.73
C ALA A 4 -8.53 -16.13 2.07
N ALA A 5 -7.99 -17.10 2.82
CA ALA A 5 -7.32 -16.84 4.09
C ALA A 5 -5.92 -16.26 3.87
N VAL A 6 -5.62 -15.11 4.46
CA VAL A 6 -4.26 -14.53 4.48
C VAL A 6 -3.41 -15.28 5.51
N ARG A 7 -2.08 -15.34 5.32
CA ARG A 7 -1.19 -16.04 6.26
C ARG A 7 -0.23 -15.07 6.94
N ARG A 8 -0.21 -15.05 8.27
CA ARG A 8 0.74 -14.27 9.06
C ARG A 8 2.18 -14.74 8.78
N VAL A 9 3.07 -13.81 8.47
CA VAL A 9 4.50 -14.06 8.28
C VAL A 9 5.18 -14.04 9.64
N ARG A 10 5.87 -15.12 10.00
CA ARG A 10 6.76 -15.14 11.18
C ARG A 10 8.17 -14.77 10.75
N VAL A 11 8.66 -13.59 11.12
CA VAL A 11 10.07 -13.22 10.95
C VAL A 11 10.82 -13.64 12.21
N ALA A 12 11.72 -14.61 12.09
CA ALA A 12 12.64 -14.96 13.17
C ALA A 12 13.92 -14.13 13.01
N CYS A 13 14.19 -13.20 13.92
CA CYS A 13 15.49 -12.54 14.01
C CYS A 13 16.52 -13.54 14.56
N ALA A 14 17.31 -14.16 13.69
CA ALA A 14 18.45 -14.97 14.13
C ALA A 14 19.65 -14.06 14.44
N THR A 15 19.96 -13.90 15.73
CA THR A 15 21.23 -13.30 16.17
C THR A 15 22.35 -14.32 15.99
N ALA A 16 23.17 -14.16 14.95
CA ALA A 16 24.39 -14.95 14.78
C ALA A 16 25.53 -14.33 15.64
N VAL A 17 25.98 -15.07 16.65
CA VAL A 17 27.23 -14.78 17.37
C VAL A 17 28.37 -15.43 16.59
N LEU A 18 29.21 -14.63 15.95
CA LEU A 18 30.43 -15.11 15.28
C LEU A 18 31.62 -14.99 16.25
N ALA A 19 32.20 -16.12 16.63
CA ALA A 19 33.46 -16.21 17.37
C ALA A 19 34.66 -15.89 16.45
N GLY A 20 35.65 -15.20 17.02
CA GLY A 20 36.65 -14.43 16.29
C GLY A 20 37.75 -15.21 15.56
N ALA A 21 38.29 -14.55 14.53
CA ALA A 21 39.60 -14.79 13.95
C ALA A 21 40.32 -13.43 13.80
N ALA A 22 41.58 -13.37 14.22
CA ALA A 22 42.40 -12.16 14.20
C ALA A 22 42.78 -11.78 12.75
N VAL A 23 42.46 -10.55 12.34
CA VAL A 23 42.83 -9.97 11.04
C VAL A 23 43.77 -8.79 11.28
N SER A 24 44.90 -8.78 10.57
CA SER A 24 45.89 -7.70 10.56
C SER A 24 45.26 -6.33 10.26
N ALA A 25 45.62 -5.33 11.06
CA ALA A 25 45.14 -3.96 10.93
C ALA A 25 45.70 -3.28 9.67
N ALA A 26 44.88 -3.18 8.64
CA ALA A 26 45.01 -2.16 7.60
C ALA A 26 44.70 -0.78 8.23
N PRO A 27 45.27 0.34 7.72
CA PRO A 27 44.96 1.65 8.23
C PRO A 27 43.45 1.90 8.12
N ALA A 28 42.82 2.14 9.27
CA ALA A 28 41.42 2.46 9.36
C ALA A 28 41.18 3.76 8.59
N GLN A 29 40.61 3.65 7.38
CA GLN A 29 39.95 4.79 6.77
C GLN A 29 38.90 5.26 7.77
N ALA A 30 39.01 6.51 8.20
CA ALA A 30 38.06 7.12 9.12
C ALA A 30 36.66 6.96 8.52
N ARG A 31 35.91 6.01 9.07
CA ARG A 31 34.50 5.83 8.75
C ARG A 31 33.82 7.13 9.17
N PRO A 32 33.10 7.82 8.27
CA PRO A 32 32.42 9.05 8.64
C PRO A 32 31.56 8.77 9.86
N ALA A 33 31.67 9.66 10.85
CA ALA A 33 30.85 9.57 12.06
C ALA A 33 29.37 9.45 11.64
N PRO A 34 28.56 8.58 12.28
CA PRO A 34 27.13 8.56 12.05
C PRO A 34 26.55 9.88 12.59
N GLY A 35 26.48 10.87 11.71
CA GLY A 35 26.03 12.22 11.97
C GLY A 35 25.18 12.69 10.80
N SER A 36 23.87 12.54 10.96
CA SER A 36 22.77 13.01 10.12
C SER A 36 22.75 12.58 8.64
N LEU A 37 22.16 11.41 8.37
CA LEU A 37 21.62 11.02 7.06
C LEU A 37 20.20 11.57 6.81
N ALA A 38 19.73 12.51 7.63
CA ALA A 38 18.38 13.04 7.48
C ALA A 38 18.35 14.10 6.38
N ALA A 39 18.07 13.68 5.14
CA ALA A 39 17.53 14.60 4.16
C ALA A 39 16.24 15.22 4.72
N PRO A 40 15.99 16.52 4.52
CA PRO A 40 14.77 17.14 5.00
C PRO A 40 13.55 16.49 4.34
N ILE A 41 12.47 16.31 5.10
CA ILE A 41 11.16 16.02 4.53
C ILE A 41 10.72 17.26 3.77
N VAL A 42 10.36 17.08 2.50
CA VAL A 42 9.89 18.15 1.63
C VAL A 42 8.48 17.83 1.13
N VAL A 43 7.65 18.86 1.02
CA VAL A 43 6.35 18.74 0.36
C VAL A 43 6.60 18.55 -1.13
N VAL A 44 6.16 17.42 -1.67
CA VAL A 44 6.27 17.13 -3.11
C VAL A 44 5.17 17.85 -3.88
N THR A 45 3.94 17.81 -3.37
CA THR A 45 2.77 18.45 -3.98
C THR A 45 1.69 18.72 -2.94
N THR A 46 0.73 19.58 -3.30
CA THR A 46 -0.51 19.78 -2.54
C THR A 46 -1.67 19.51 -3.49
N LEU A 47 -2.55 18.57 -3.12
CA LEU A 47 -3.69 18.19 -3.95
C LEU A 47 -4.70 19.35 -4.02
N THR A 48 -5.17 19.70 -5.22
CA THR A 48 -6.05 20.88 -5.42
C THR A 48 -7.51 20.53 -5.68
N ASP A 49 -7.84 19.23 -5.76
CA ASP A 49 -9.18 18.74 -6.05
C ASP A 49 -9.99 18.61 -4.75
N ASP A 50 -11.03 19.43 -4.61
CA ASP A 50 -11.88 19.53 -3.41
C ASP A 50 -12.69 18.25 -3.14
N ARG A 51 -12.77 17.35 -4.11
CA ARG A 51 -13.36 16.01 -3.95
C ARG A 51 -12.45 15.06 -3.19
N ILE A 52 -11.16 15.39 -3.04
CA ILE A 52 -10.20 14.62 -2.24
C ILE A 52 -10.20 15.22 -0.84
N VAL A 53 -11.11 14.74 0.00
CA VAL A 53 -11.34 15.28 1.34
C VAL A 53 -10.49 14.60 2.41
N GLU A 54 -10.02 13.38 2.14
CA GLU A 54 -9.27 12.57 3.11
C GLU A 54 -8.41 11.52 2.40
N ALA A 55 -7.24 11.92 1.87
CA ALA A 55 -6.36 11.03 1.12
C ALA A 55 -5.65 10.01 2.03
N SER A 56 -6.31 8.89 2.33
CA SER A 56 -5.76 7.78 3.13
C SER A 56 -4.84 6.87 2.31
N ALA A 57 -5.31 6.47 1.13
CA ALA A 57 -4.57 5.55 0.27
C ALA A 57 -3.78 6.32 -0.79
N LEU A 58 -2.50 5.97 -0.99
CA LEU A 58 -1.64 6.60 -2.00
C LEU A 58 -0.73 5.58 -2.70
N VAL A 59 -0.56 5.74 -4.01
CA VAL A 59 0.45 5.02 -4.81
C VAL A 59 1.08 5.94 -5.84
N SER A 60 2.41 5.89 -5.99
CA SER A 60 3.09 6.51 -7.13
C SER A 60 3.18 5.54 -8.31
N GLY A 61 2.83 6.01 -9.51
CA GLY A 61 2.88 5.20 -10.76
C GLY A 61 4.32 4.78 -11.10
N SER A 62 5.24 5.70 -10.89
CA SER A 62 6.68 5.50 -10.72
C SER A 62 7.20 6.81 -10.12
N ALA A 63 8.17 6.80 -9.20
CA ALA A 63 8.76 8.06 -8.72
C ALA A 63 9.33 8.96 -9.86
N THR A 64 9.49 8.40 -11.06
CA THR A 64 10.00 9.06 -12.26
C THR A 64 8.93 9.62 -13.21
N ASP A 65 7.65 9.30 -13.03
CA ASP A 65 6.59 9.73 -13.97
C ASP A 65 5.83 10.97 -13.52
N GLY A 66 6.17 11.52 -12.35
CA GLY A 66 5.56 12.73 -11.81
C GLY A 66 4.08 12.53 -11.46
N ARG A 67 3.60 11.31 -11.27
CA ARG A 67 2.19 11.01 -11.03
C ARG A 67 1.99 10.16 -9.78
N ALA A 68 0.88 10.42 -9.12
CA ALA A 68 0.38 9.58 -8.05
C ALA A 68 -1.12 9.35 -8.22
N CYS A 69 -1.64 8.33 -7.55
CA CYS A 69 -3.06 8.16 -7.39
C CYS A 69 -3.40 7.99 -5.92
N VAL A 70 -4.54 8.53 -5.54
CA VAL A 70 -5.08 8.49 -4.19
C VAL A 70 -6.52 8.01 -4.17
N ALA A 71 -6.96 7.50 -3.04
CA ALA A 71 -8.38 7.30 -2.74
C ALA A 71 -8.70 7.98 -1.42
N ASN A 72 -9.97 8.39 -1.27
CA ASN A 72 -10.43 8.90 0.01
C ASN A 72 -10.65 7.75 1.01
N ASP A 73 -10.69 8.11 2.29
CA ASP A 73 -10.98 7.20 3.40
C ASP A 73 -12.48 6.81 3.50
N LYS A 74 -12.84 6.07 4.56
CA LYS A 74 -14.16 5.63 4.99
C LYS A 74 -15.31 6.57 4.64
N GLY A 75 -16.39 5.96 4.15
CA GLY A 75 -17.65 6.67 3.87
C GLY A 75 -17.65 7.50 2.59
N ASN A 76 -16.54 7.52 1.84
CA ASN A 76 -16.46 8.18 0.54
C ASN A 76 -16.80 7.24 -0.61
N ALA A 77 -17.07 7.82 -1.78
CA ALA A 77 -17.29 7.06 -3.00
C ALA A 77 -16.04 6.25 -3.38
N PRO A 78 -16.17 5.06 -3.99
CA PRO A 78 -15.06 4.20 -4.35
C PRO A 78 -14.35 4.72 -5.62
N LEU A 79 -13.69 5.86 -5.48
CA LEU A 79 -13.00 6.60 -6.53
C LEU A 79 -11.49 6.57 -6.29
N VAL A 80 -10.76 6.32 -7.37
CA VAL A 80 -9.33 6.60 -7.44
C VAL A 80 -9.12 7.87 -8.24
N TYR A 81 -8.40 8.82 -7.65
CA TYR A 81 -8.02 10.09 -8.24
C TYR A 81 -6.54 10.01 -8.62
N CYS A 82 -6.21 10.23 -9.88
CA CYS A 82 -4.81 10.32 -10.29
C CYS A 82 -4.43 11.76 -10.57
N VAL A 83 -3.31 12.15 -9.97
CA VAL A 83 -2.84 13.51 -9.82
C VAL A 83 -1.47 13.67 -10.46
N ASP A 84 -1.26 14.83 -11.04
CA ASP A 84 0.04 15.30 -11.48
C ASP A 84 0.75 15.93 -10.27
N LEU A 85 1.94 15.43 -9.93
CA LEU A 85 2.67 15.86 -8.73
C LEU A 85 3.34 17.23 -8.91
N GLU A 86 3.58 17.68 -10.14
CA GLU A 86 4.13 19.02 -10.41
C GLU A 86 3.09 20.10 -10.10
N THR A 87 1.83 19.87 -10.47
CA THR A 87 0.74 20.85 -10.37
C THR A 87 -0.21 20.62 -9.20
N GLY A 88 -0.26 19.40 -8.66
CA GLY A 88 -1.24 18.97 -7.65
C GLY A 88 -2.65 18.71 -8.22
N GLN A 89 -2.81 18.80 -9.54
CA GLN A 89 -4.11 18.69 -10.20
C GLN A 89 -4.49 17.24 -10.49
N THR A 90 -5.75 16.89 -10.24
CA THR A 90 -6.33 15.63 -10.71
C THR A 90 -6.50 15.66 -12.22
N TYR A 91 -5.82 14.77 -12.93
CA TYR A 91 -5.98 14.62 -14.38
C TYR A 91 -7.00 13.53 -14.73
N GLY A 92 -7.19 12.54 -13.85
CA GLY A 92 -7.99 11.35 -14.14
C GLY A 92 -8.69 10.80 -12.92
N THR A 93 -9.88 10.22 -13.12
CA THR A 93 -10.62 9.51 -12.07
C THR A 93 -11.19 8.20 -12.60
N VAL A 94 -11.18 7.17 -11.77
CA VAL A 94 -11.88 5.91 -12.04
C VAL A 94 -12.77 5.53 -10.87
N ARG A 95 -14.06 5.33 -11.14
CA ARG A 95 -15.02 4.78 -10.18
C ARG A 95 -15.03 3.26 -10.24
N MET A 96 -15.00 2.63 -9.08
CA MET A 96 -15.18 1.19 -8.96
C MET A 96 -16.68 0.86 -8.83
N ASP A 97 -17.26 0.33 -9.91
CA ASP A 97 -18.68 0.02 -10.01
C ASP A 97 -19.04 -1.35 -9.44
N GLY A 98 -20.21 -1.43 -8.81
CA GLY A 98 -20.79 -2.70 -8.35
C GLY A 98 -20.03 -3.34 -7.18
N VAL A 99 -19.28 -2.53 -6.43
CA VAL A 99 -18.62 -2.88 -5.17
C VAL A 99 -19.03 -1.87 -4.10
N GLU A 100 -19.09 -2.34 -2.86
CA GLU A 100 -19.18 -1.49 -1.69
C GLU A 100 -17.77 -1.41 -1.08
N VAL A 101 -17.30 -0.19 -0.87
CA VAL A 101 -16.05 0.11 -0.17
C VAL A 101 -16.45 0.70 1.16
N VAL A 102 -16.01 0.07 2.23
CA VAL A 102 -16.38 0.49 3.59
C VAL A 102 -15.31 1.44 4.11
N ASP A 103 -14.03 1.06 3.95
CA ASP A 103 -12.89 1.69 4.62
C ASP A 103 -11.60 1.46 3.79
N SER A 104 -11.36 2.34 2.81
CA SER A 104 -10.22 2.22 1.92
C SER A 104 -8.99 2.94 2.46
N GLU A 105 -7.95 2.18 2.76
CA GLU A 105 -6.78 2.69 3.48
C GLU A 105 -5.46 2.52 2.72
N ALA A 106 -5.41 1.62 1.74
CA ALA A 106 -4.15 1.29 1.09
C ALA A 106 -4.24 1.18 -0.42
N MET A 107 -3.17 1.59 -1.11
CA MET A 107 -3.02 1.40 -2.55
C MET A 107 -1.63 0.88 -2.89
N ALA A 108 -1.56 0.10 -3.98
CA ALA A 108 -0.29 -0.38 -4.49
C ALA A 108 -0.33 -0.63 -6.00
N ALA A 109 0.79 -0.38 -6.67
CA ALA A 109 0.91 -0.63 -8.09
C ALA A 109 0.92 -2.14 -8.35
N ALA A 110 0.06 -2.63 -9.25
CA ALA A 110 0.00 -4.04 -9.59
C ALA A 110 1.10 -4.49 -10.57
N GLY A 111 1.79 -3.55 -11.22
CA GLY A 111 2.91 -3.80 -12.13
C GLY A 111 2.56 -3.88 -13.62
N ASP A 112 1.28 -3.92 -13.99
CA ASP A 112 0.80 -4.11 -15.38
C ASP A 112 -0.20 -3.02 -15.82
N GLY A 113 0.10 -1.76 -15.48
CA GLY A 113 -0.78 -0.61 -15.74
C GLY A 113 -2.04 -0.60 -14.88
N LYS A 114 -2.07 -1.38 -13.80
CA LYS A 114 -3.19 -1.49 -12.87
C LYS A 114 -2.77 -1.14 -11.45
N VAL A 115 -3.76 -0.85 -10.65
CA VAL A 115 -3.65 -0.50 -9.25
C VAL A 115 -4.47 -1.47 -8.41
N TRP A 116 -3.98 -1.75 -7.21
CA TRP A 116 -4.74 -2.34 -6.13
C TRP A 116 -5.22 -1.24 -5.20
N LEU A 117 -6.50 -1.26 -4.84
CA LEU A 117 -7.09 -0.53 -3.74
C LEU A 117 -7.48 -1.53 -2.65
N GLY A 118 -7.01 -1.32 -1.43
CA GLY A 118 -7.35 -2.09 -0.25
C GLY A 118 -8.47 -1.41 0.51
N ASP A 119 -9.65 -2.03 0.48
CA ASP A 119 -10.72 -1.80 1.45
C ASP A 119 -10.44 -2.72 2.65
N ILE A 120 -9.49 -2.29 3.47
CA ILE A 120 -8.81 -3.08 4.50
C ILE A 120 -8.81 -2.41 5.89
N GLY A 121 -9.32 -1.18 5.98
CA GLY A 121 -9.54 -0.50 7.25
C GLY A 121 -10.67 -1.16 8.05
N ASP A 122 -10.50 -1.19 9.37
CA ASP A 122 -11.46 -1.79 10.31
C ASP A 122 -11.14 -1.36 11.75
N ASN A 123 -11.23 -0.07 12.08
CA ASN A 123 -10.82 0.44 13.41
C ASN A 123 -11.53 -0.27 14.60
N ASP A 124 -12.74 -0.78 14.38
CA ASP A 124 -13.53 -1.48 15.38
C ASP A 124 -13.24 -3.00 15.42
N GLU A 125 -12.41 -3.51 14.50
CA GLU A 125 -12.05 -4.93 14.33
C GLU A 125 -13.28 -5.86 14.26
N VAL A 126 -14.28 -5.48 13.46
CA VAL A 126 -15.55 -6.21 13.33
C VAL A 126 -15.76 -6.86 11.96
N ARG A 127 -14.94 -6.53 10.97
CA ARG A 127 -15.09 -7.00 9.58
C ARG A 127 -14.48 -8.37 9.40
N GLU A 128 -15.33 -9.37 9.26
CA GLU A 128 -14.87 -10.74 8.94
C GLU A 128 -14.16 -10.86 7.58
N THR A 129 -14.34 -9.90 6.67
CA THR A 129 -13.77 -9.92 5.33
C THR A 129 -13.38 -8.51 4.91
N VAL A 130 -12.17 -8.42 4.36
CA VAL A 130 -11.62 -7.22 3.72
C VAL A 130 -11.40 -7.49 2.24
N ASN A 131 -11.29 -6.46 1.41
CA ASN A 131 -11.22 -6.62 -0.04
C ASN A 131 -9.97 -5.95 -0.63
N LEU A 132 -9.31 -6.66 -1.54
CA LEU A 132 -8.41 -6.03 -2.51
C LEU A 132 -9.13 -5.91 -3.85
N MET A 133 -9.24 -4.68 -4.36
CA MET A 133 -9.85 -4.39 -5.65
C MET A 133 -8.77 -4.02 -6.64
N ARG A 134 -8.85 -4.59 -7.84
CA ARG A 134 -7.92 -4.31 -8.93
C ARG A 134 -8.61 -3.61 -10.08
N ALA A 135 -8.04 -2.50 -10.52
CA ALA A 135 -8.53 -1.73 -11.66
C ALA A 135 -7.37 -1.19 -12.50
N PRO A 136 -7.56 -0.89 -13.79
CA PRO A 136 -6.64 -0.05 -14.56
C PRO A 136 -6.45 1.31 -13.87
N TYR A 137 -5.28 1.93 -14.06
CA TYR A 137 -5.18 3.36 -13.83
C TYR A 137 -6.13 4.11 -14.78
N PRO A 138 -6.77 5.21 -14.33
CA PRO A 138 -7.52 6.07 -15.22
C PRO A 138 -6.60 6.77 -16.21
N ASP A 139 -7.08 6.91 -17.44
CA ASP A 139 -6.61 7.94 -18.37
C ASP A 139 -7.09 9.33 -17.91
N ALA A 140 -6.80 10.37 -18.70
CA ALA A 140 -7.36 11.70 -18.44
C ALA A 140 -8.90 11.70 -18.52
N GLY A 141 -9.54 12.41 -17.59
CA GLY A 141 -11.00 12.50 -17.48
C GLY A 141 -11.61 11.51 -16.50
N ALA A 142 -12.94 11.37 -16.56
CA ALA A 142 -13.70 10.49 -15.66
C ALA A 142 -14.06 9.17 -16.35
N SER A 143 -13.87 8.07 -15.63
CA SER A 143 -14.18 6.73 -16.09
C SER A 143 -14.82 5.88 -14.99
N SER A 144 -15.42 4.77 -15.36
CA SER A 144 -15.95 3.77 -14.43
C SER A 144 -15.56 2.37 -14.90
N VAL A 145 -15.32 1.48 -13.94
CA VAL A 145 -14.94 0.10 -14.22
C VAL A 145 -15.51 -0.81 -13.14
N ARG A 146 -15.92 -2.02 -13.50
CA ARG A 146 -16.15 -3.07 -12.51
C ARG A 146 -14.79 -3.66 -12.14
N PRO A 147 -14.27 -3.44 -10.91
CA PRO A 147 -12.96 -3.94 -10.55
C PRO A 147 -13.00 -5.46 -10.38
N ARG A 148 -11.82 -6.06 -10.38
CA ARG A 148 -11.67 -7.42 -9.90
C ARG A 148 -11.53 -7.41 -8.38
N VAL A 149 -12.44 -8.09 -7.69
CA VAL A 149 -12.48 -8.13 -6.23
C VAL A 149 -11.85 -9.42 -5.71
N VAL A 150 -10.94 -9.30 -4.75
CA VAL A 150 -10.32 -10.40 -4.01
C VAL A 150 -10.72 -10.28 -2.54
N PRO A 151 -11.74 -11.02 -2.08
CA PRO A 151 -12.12 -11.05 -0.68
C PRO A 151 -11.12 -11.86 0.13
N LEU A 152 -10.73 -11.33 1.28
CA LEU A 152 -9.71 -11.89 2.16
C LEU A 152 -10.23 -12.00 3.59
N ARG A 153 -9.73 -13.01 4.31
CA ARG A 153 -9.93 -13.16 5.76
C ARG A 153 -8.60 -13.33 6.45
N TYR A 154 -8.40 -12.63 7.55
CA TYR A 154 -7.28 -12.90 8.43
C TYR A 154 -7.50 -14.25 9.17
N PRO A 155 -6.42 -14.98 9.47
CA PRO A 155 -6.52 -16.31 10.09
C PRO A 155 -6.76 -16.25 11.61
N ASP A 156 -6.54 -15.10 12.24
CA ASP A 156 -6.55 -14.87 13.68
C ASP A 156 -7.65 -13.92 14.19
N GLY A 157 -8.55 -13.47 13.30
CA GLY A 157 -9.66 -12.56 13.63
C GLY A 157 -9.62 -11.30 12.77
N PRO A 158 -10.65 -10.43 12.81
CA PRO A 158 -10.60 -9.14 12.14
C PRO A 158 -9.41 -8.29 12.60
N HIS A 159 -8.91 -7.42 11.71
CA HIS A 159 -7.80 -6.51 11.99
C HIS A 159 -7.96 -5.23 11.17
N ASP A 160 -7.61 -4.10 11.79
CA ASP A 160 -7.46 -2.80 11.12
C ASP A 160 -6.13 -2.75 10.35
N ALA A 161 -6.14 -2.41 9.06
CA ALA A 161 -4.93 -2.38 8.26
C ALA A 161 -4.83 -1.17 7.33
N GLU A 162 -3.61 -0.66 7.23
CA GLU A 162 -3.32 0.66 6.63
C GLU A 162 -2.32 0.59 5.49
N THR A 163 -1.88 -0.62 5.15
CA THR A 163 -0.74 -0.78 4.26
C THR A 163 -0.87 -2.03 3.43
N LEU A 164 -0.73 -1.83 2.13
CA LEU A 164 -0.65 -2.86 1.11
C LEU A 164 0.70 -2.76 0.41
N LEU A 165 1.48 -3.83 0.46
CA LEU A 165 2.78 -3.93 -0.23
C LEU A 165 2.66 -4.94 -1.36
N VAL A 166 3.17 -4.60 -2.54
CA VAL A 166 3.16 -5.49 -3.70
C VAL A 166 4.55 -5.57 -4.30
N ASN A 167 5.09 -6.78 -4.36
CA ASN A 167 6.26 -7.05 -5.16
C ASN A 167 5.84 -7.16 -6.63
N ARG A 168 6.04 -6.07 -7.38
CA ARG A 168 5.61 -5.94 -8.78
C ARG A 168 6.15 -7.03 -9.71
N SER A 169 7.33 -7.59 -9.43
CA SER A 169 7.96 -8.62 -10.26
C SER A 169 7.39 -10.02 -10.04
N THR A 170 6.90 -10.30 -8.83
CA THR A 170 6.42 -11.63 -8.43
C THR A 170 4.91 -11.69 -8.20
N GLY A 171 4.25 -10.54 -8.10
CA GLY A 171 2.84 -10.43 -7.73
C GLY A 171 2.53 -10.76 -6.28
N VAL A 172 3.55 -11.02 -5.44
CA VAL A 172 3.32 -11.29 -4.01
C VAL A 172 2.84 -10.01 -3.32
N ARG A 173 1.76 -10.14 -2.54
CA ARG A 173 1.11 -9.03 -1.84
C ARG A 173 1.15 -9.28 -0.33
N TRP A 174 1.34 -8.22 0.44
CA TRP A 174 1.28 -8.24 1.90
C TRP A 174 0.40 -7.13 2.43
N ILE A 175 -0.31 -7.41 3.52
CA ILE A 175 -1.09 -6.45 4.29
C ILE A 175 -0.41 -6.27 5.65
N VAL A 176 -0.31 -5.03 6.12
CA VAL A 176 0.26 -4.70 7.45
C VAL A 176 -0.80 -4.00 8.30
N THR A 177 -1.02 -4.50 9.51
CA THR A 177 -2.06 -3.99 10.41
C THR A 177 -1.60 -2.78 11.22
N LYS A 178 -2.55 -1.91 11.59
CA LYS A 178 -2.34 -0.73 12.45
C LYS A 178 -2.73 -1.07 13.88
N GLU A 179 -1.78 -1.68 14.58
CA GLU A 179 -1.90 -2.05 15.99
C GLU A 179 -0.59 -1.73 16.72
N ASP A 180 -0.62 -1.73 18.05
CA ASP A 180 0.59 -1.60 18.89
C ASP A 180 1.66 -2.64 18.51
N THR A 181 1.23 -3.83 18.10
CA THR A 181 2.08 -4.86 17.50
C THR A 181 1.56 -5.25 16.13
N ALA A 182 2.03 -4.53 15.10
CA ALA A 182 1.66 -4.78 13.72
C ALA A 182 1.88 -6.24 13.29
N GLY A 183 0.86 -6.83 12.67
CA GLY A 183 0.95 -8.08 11.94
C GLY A 183 1.30 -7.86 10.49
N VAL A 184 2.08 -8.78 9.90
CA VAL A 184 2.36 -8.81 8.46
C VAL A 184 1.75 -10.07 7.86
N TYR A 185 0.81 -9.89 6.95
CA TYR A 185 0.00 -10.96 6.39
C TYR A 185 0.25 -11.10 4.89
N ARG A 186 0.69 -12.29 4.45
CA ARG A 186 0.91 -12.59 3.04
C ARG A 186 -0.39 -13.05 2.39
N VAL A 187 -0.81 -12.35 1.34
CA VAL A 187 -1.97 -12.73 0.51
C VAL A 187 -1.62 -14.00 -0.28
N PRO A 188 -2.53 -15.00 -0.35
CA PRO A 188 -2.30 -16.19 -1.16
C PRO A 188 -2.09 -15.85 -2.64
N ALA A 189 -1.28 -16.65 -3.34
CA ALA A 189 -0.99 -16.41 -4.75
C ALA A 189 -2.20 -16.77 -5.65
N ASP A 190 -2.98 -17.74 -5.21
CA ASP A 190 -4.23 -18.20 -5.80
C ASP A 190 -5.44 -17.38 -5.35
N ALA A 191 -5.27 -16.44 -4.40
CA ALA A 191 -6.24 -15.40 -4.09
C ALA A 191 -6.24 -14.37 -5.23
N GLY A 192 -6.73 -14.85 -6.36
CA GLY A 192 -7.06 -14.11 -7.52
C GLY A 192 -5.92 -13.47 -8.31
#